data_AF-A0A937TTI6-F1
#
_entry.id   AF-A0A937TTI6-F1
#
_cell.length_a   1.000
_cell.length_b   1.000
_cell.length_c   1.000
_cell.angle_alpha   90.00
_cell.angle_beta   90.00
_cell.angle_gamma   90.00
#
_symmetry.space_group_name_H-M   'P 1'
#
loop_
_entity.id
_entity.type
_entity.pdbx_description
1 polymer ?
#
loop_
_entity_poly.entity_id
_entity_poly.type
_entity_poly.pdbx_seq_one_letter_code
_entity_poly.pdbx_strand_id
1 'polypeptide(L)'
;ATLSGGAVIAGDLTVVGDSYIAISGSPSLGGTTDPELMGQHIHSLSATPQVPTVDLEPLAALATNVVDSSTSTSSPGLTFSNIRIASSTNPTFGSDVVINGMTYVEAPNIVSFAGKTTINGMVVTEDSDNPIESCQLSFSAQVEAYGVETLPDIPEFDQVRQETGTFILAPGFAVTFSGQFSAISGTIAADQLTFTGQAEGIVKGAVIGLGDYPTSLDGIVEIRVDRLNAYPDPAGFVKTIALEVDPASYRELVGG
;
A
#
# COMPACT_ATOMS: atom_id res chain seq x y z
N ALA A 1 2.63 13.89 -10.14
CA ALA A 1 3.06 13.66 -8.74
C ALA A 1 3.61 14.95 -8.15
N THR A 2 3.47 15.15 -6.84
CA THR A 2 4.00 16.32 -6.13
C THR A 2 4.99 15.88 -5.06
N LEU A 3 6.20 16.44 -5.11
CA LEU A 3 7.19 16.37 -4.05
C LEU A 3 7.29 17.75 -3.40
N SER A 4 6.93 17.85 -2.13
CA SER A 4 7.04 19.08 -1.35
C SER A 4 7.78 18.85 -0.01
N GLY A 5 8.15 19.96 0.64
CA GLY A 5 8.79 19.90 1.95
C GLY A 5 10.21 19.35 1.92
N GLY A 6 10.53 18.45 2.85
CA GLY A 6 11.82 17.78 2.99
C GLY A 6 11.78 16.31 2.53
N ALA A 7 10.92 15.97 1.58
CA ALA A 7 10.78 14.60 1.08
C ALA A 7 12.09 14.06 0.47
N VAL A 8 12.41 12.79 0.74
CA VAL A 8 13.62 12.13 0.22
C VAL A 8 13.25 10.92 -0.62
N ILE A 9 13.73 10.89 -1.87
CA ILE A 9 13.68 9.73 -2.77
C ILE A 9 15.12 9.37 -3.13
N ALA A 10 15.60 8.24 -2.64
CA ALA A 10 16.99 7.81 -2.88
C ALA A 10 17.24 7.32 -4.32
N GLY A 11 16.19 6.94 -5.04
CA GLY A 11 16.25 6.41 -6.40
C GLY A 11 15.81 7.41 -7.47
N ASP A 12 15.38 6.87 -8.60
CA ASP A 12 14.91 7.64 -9.75
C ASP A 12 13.38 7.78 -9.75
N LEU A 13 12.90 8.89 -10.31
CA LEU A 13 11.52 9.09 -10.69
C LEU A 13 11.36 8.84 -12.18
N THR A 14 10.33 8.12 -12.57
CA THR A 14 9.95 7.96 -13.97
C THR A 14 8.54 8.50 -14.16
N VAL A 15 8.37 9.46 -15.06
CA VAL A 15 7.07 9.97 -15.51
C VAL A 15 6.73 9.40 -16.88
N VAL A 16 5.44 9.33 -17.18
CA VAL A 16 4.95 8.76 -18.43
C VAL A 16 3.92 9.68 -19.06
N GLY A 17 3.97 9.78 -20.39
CA GLY A 17 3.11 10.68 -21.17
C GLY A 17 3.40 12.15 -20.89
N ASP A 18 2.37 12.99 -20.92
CA ASP A 18 2.46 14.44 -20.68
C ASP A 18 2.43 14.83 -19.18
N SER A 19 2.71 13.85 -18.31
CA SER A 19 2.73 14.05 -16.85
C SER A 19 3.95 14.86 -16.42
N TYR A 20 3.79 15.69 -15.39
CA TYR A 20 4.89 16.43 -14.79
C TYR A 20 5.07 16.11 -13.30
N ILE A 21 6.27 16.38 -12.80
CA ILE A 21 6.61 16.33 -11.38
C ILE A 21 6.64 17.76 -10.88
N ALA A 22 5.76 18.09 -9.93
CA ALA A 22 5.84 19.35 -9.21
C ALA A 22 6.80 19.18 -8.03
N ILE A 23 7.90 19.95 -8.01
CA ILE A 23 8.89 19.93 -6.93
C ILE A 23 8.85 21.29 -6.23
N SER A 24 8.74 21.29 -4.90
CA SER A 24 8.73 22.51 -4.08
C SER A 24 9.38 22.28 -2.72
N GLY A 25 9.92 23.33 -2.09
CA GLY A 25 10.64 23.21 -0.82
C GLY A 25 12.09 22.74 -1.02
N SER A 26 12.54 21.76 -0.22
CA SER A 26 13.91 21.24 -0.21
C SER A 26 13.97 19.70 -0.28
N PRO A 27 13.29 19.05 -1.25
CA PRO A 27 13.35 17.60 -1.38
C PRO A 27 14.70 17.12 -1.94
N SER A 28 15.00 15.84 -1.76
CA SER A 28 16.17 15.16 -2.33
C SER A 28 15.72 14.05 -3.27
N LEU A 29 16.30 13.97 -4.47
CA LEU A 29 16.06 12.92 -5.46
C LEU A 29 17.40 12.33 -5.91
N GLY A 30 17.54 11.00 -5.95
CA GLY A 30 18.82 10.35 -6.27
C GLY A 30 19.95 10.66 -5.27
N GLY A 31 19.58 11.07 -4.05
CA GLY A 31 20.54 11.48 -3.02
C GLY A 31 21.11 12.89 -3.20
N THR A 32 20.53 13.72 -4.06
CA THR A 32 20.95 15.10 -4.29
C THR A 32 19.79 16.09 -4.12
N THR A 33 20.09 17.28 -3.62
CA THR A 33 19.18 18.43 -3.55
C THR A 33 19.50 19.49 -4.63
N ASP A 34 20.49 19.22 -5.48
CA ASP A 34 20.85 20.09 -6.61
C ASP A 34 19.86 19.88 -7.76
N PRO A 35 19.08 20.90 -8.18
CA PRO A 35 18.07 20.76 -9.22
C PRO A 35 18.61 20.24 -10.56
N GLU A 36 19.85 20.56 -10.93
CA GLU A 36 20.45 20.08 -12.19
C GLU A 36 20.74 18.58 -12.14
N LEU A 37 21.23 18.11 -10.99
CA LEU A 37 21.49 16.69 -10.77
C LEU A 37 20.20 15.91 -10.56
N MET A 38 19.19 16.50 -9.89
CA MET A 38 17.87 15.91 -9.74
C MET A 38 17.23 15.62 -11.10
N GLY A 39 17.41 16.49 -12.09
CA GLY A 39 16.91 16.28 -13.46
C GLY A 39 17.45 14.99 -14.11
N GLN A 40 18.63 14.50 -13.72
CA GLN A 40 19.21 13.26 -14.23
C GLN A 40 18.54 12.00 -13.65
N HIS A 41 17.83 12.16 -12.54
CA HIS A 41 17.05 11.12 -11.87
C HIS A 41 15.56 11.17 -12.25
N ILE A 42 15.17 12.05 -13.18
CA ILE A 42 13.80 12.12 -13.72
C ILE A 42 13.81 11.59 -15.15
N HIS A 43 13.23 10.41 -15.33
CA HIS A 43 13.10 9.75 -16.63
C HIS A 43 11.70 9.97 -17.19
N SER A 44 11.58 10.07 -18.52
CA SER A 44 10.28 10.13 -19.19
C SER A 44 10.12 8.93 -20.12
N LEU A 45 9.02 8.20 -19.97
CA LEU A 45 8.63 7.12 -20.89
C LEU A 45 7.49 7.59 -21.78
N SER A 46 7.44 7.07 -23.01
CA SER A 46 6.38 7.37 -23.98
C SER A 46 5.17 6.45 -23.85
N ALA A 47 5.32 5.27 -23.23
CA ALA A 47 4.26 4.28 -23.10
C ALA A 47 3.89 4.06 -21.63
N THR A 48 2.61 4.22 -21.30
CA THR A 48 2.05 3.96 -19.96
C THR A 48 2.29 2.50 -19.57
N PRO A 49 2.99 2.22 -18.45
CA PRO A 49 3.11 0.86 -17.95
C PRO A 49 1.72 0.33 -17.60
N GLN A 50 1.49 -0.96 -17.84
CA GLN A 50 0.28 -1.60 -17.35
C GLN A 50 0.32 -1.67 -15.82
N VAL A 51 -0.69 -1.09 -15.19
CA VAL A 51 -0.93 -1.24 -13.76
C VAL A 51 -1.37 -2.68 -13.52
N PRO A 52 -0.83 -3.39 -12.50
CA PRO A 52 -1.22 -4.76 -12.26
C PRO A 52 -2.71 -4.84 -11.87
N THR A 53 -3.40 -5.87 -12.36
CA THR A 53 -4.77 -6.16 -11.95
C THR A 53 -4.77 -6.78 -10.56
N VAL A 54 -5.77 -6.45 -9.75
CA VAL A 54 -5.94 -6.97 -8.39
C VAL A 54 -7.09 -7.98 -8.35
N ASP A 55 -6.97 -9.00 -7.50
CA ASP A 55 -8.02 -9.99 -7.22
C ASP A 55 -8.28 -10.03 -5.72
N LEU A 56 -9.45 -9.50 -5.33
CA LEU A 56 -9.81 -9.26 -3.93
C LEU A 56 -10.73 -10.34 -3.37
N GLU A 57 -11.40 -11.11 -4.23
CA GLU A 57 -12.44 -12.06 -3.82
C GLU A 57 -11.90 -13.13 -2.85
N PRO A 58 -10.72 -13.76 -3.10
CA PRO A 58 -10.15 -14.71 -2.15
C PRO A 58 -9.81 -14.07 -0.80
N LEU A 59 -9.39 -12.81 -0.80
CA LEU A 59 -8.95 -12.08 0.39
C LEU A 59 -10.14 -11.65 1.27
N ALA A 60 -11.24 -11.23 0.64
CA ALA A 60 -12.46 -10.82 1.35
C ALA A 60 -13.04 -11.96 2.20
N ALA A 61 -12.89 -13.22 1.76
CA ALA A 61 -13.37 -14.39 2.47
C ALA A 61 -12.59 -14.67 3.77
N LEU A 62 -11.37 -14.14 3.91
CA LEU A 62 -10.52 -14.33 5.09
C LEU A 62 -10.94 -13.45 6.28
N ALA A 63 -11.73 -12.41 6.04
CA ALA A 63 -12.28 -11.53 7.06
C ALA A 63 -13.60 -12.10 7.63
N THR A 64 -13.51 -12.82 8.74
CA THR A 64 -14.61 -13.62 9.31
C THR A 64 -15.41 -12.92 10.42
N ASN A 65 -14.83 -11.93 11.10
CA ASN A 65 -15.46 -11.22 12.22
C ASN A 65 -15.98 -9.84 11.79
N VAL A 66 -17.26 -9.53 12.00
CA VAL A 66 -17.83 -8.25 11.55
C VAL A 66 -17.60 -7.14 12.58
N VAL A 67 -17.11 -5.99 12.10
CA VAL A 67 -17.07 -4.71 12.81
C VAL A 67 -18.11 -3.81 12.17
N ASP A 68 -19.15 -3.47 12.93
CA ASP A 68 -20.24 -2.60 12.49
C ASP A 68 -20.40 -1.38 13.42
N SER A 69 -21.42 -0.56 13.15
CA SER A 69 -21.72 0.64 13.95
C SER A 69 -21.97 0.42 15.45
N SER A 70 -22.20 -0.83 15.89
CA SER A 70 -22.37 -1.19 17.29
C SER A 70 -21.08 -1.66 17.97
N THR A 71 -20.03 -1.92 17.18
CA THR A 71 -18.75 -2.44 17.67
C THR A 71 -17.89 -1.32 18.24
N SER A 72 -17.40 -1.49 19.46
CA SER A 72 -16.44 -0.56 20.06
C SER A 72 -15.06 -0.75 19.44
N THR A 73 -14.48 0.29 18.84
CA THR A 73 -13.14 0.25 18.21
C THR A 73 -12.10 1.13 18.89
N SER A 74 -12.52 1.96 19.85
CA SER A 74 -11.68 3.00 20.47
C SER A 74 -11.45 2.76 21.97
N SER A 75 -11.86 1.62 22.52
CA SER A 75 -11.57 1.29 23.91
C SER A 75 -10.09 0.85 24.06
N PRO A 76 -9.41 1.20 25.16
CA PRO A 76 -8.01 0.83 25.34
C PRO A 76 -7.77 -0.69 25.33
N GLY A 77 -6.73 -1.13 24.62
CA GLY A 77 -6.26 -2.51 24.65
C GLY A 77 -7.16 -3.54 23.96
N LEU A 78 -8.03 -3.10 23.04
CA LEU A 78 -8.83 -4.04 22.24
C LEU A 78 -7.95 -4.83 21.27
N THR A 79 -8.33 -6.09 21.05
CA THR A 79 -7.71 -6.95 20.04
C THR A 79 -8.78 -7.43 19.07
N PHE A 80 -8.47 -7.32 17.78
CA PHE A 80 -9.29 -7.79 16.67
C PHE A 80 -8.55 -8.86 15.90
N SER A 81 -9.29 -9.83 15.35
CA SER A 81 -8.76 -10.88 14.49
C SER A 81 -9.63 -11.01 13.25
N ASN A 82 -9.04 -11.06 12.05
CA ASN A 82 -9.73 -11.34 10.78
C ASN A 82 -11.03 -10.53 10.63
N ILE A 83 -10.96 -9.21 10.65
CA ILE A 83 -12.14 -8.35 10.69
C ILE A 83 -12.61 -7.88 9.32
N ARG A 84 -13.93 -7.82 9.17
CA ARG A 84 -14.67 -7.20 8.07
C ARG A 84 -15.39 -5.97 8.60
N ILE A 85 -14.96 -4.79 8.18
CA ILE A 85 -15.59 -3.52 8.54
C ILE A 85 -16.75 -3.30 7.58
N ALA A 86 -17.97 -3.35 8.12
CA ALA A 86 -19.18 -3.15 7.35
C ALA A 86 -19.24 -1.72 6.80
N SER A 87 -19.84 -1.56 5.62
CA SER A 87 -20.00 -0.26 4.97
C SER A 87 -20.62 0.78 5.91
N SER A 88 -20.22 2.05 5.74
CA SER A 88 -20.68 3.20 6.53
C SER A 88 -20.43 3.14 8.05
N THR A 89 -19.59 2.21 8.53
CA THR A 89 -19.25 2.09 9.97
C THR A 89 -18.32 3.22 10.43
N ASN A 90 -17.39 3.66 9.58
CA ASN A 90 -16.42 4.71 9.82
C ASN A 90 -15.66 4.60 11.16
N PRO A 91 -15.07 3.44 11.49
CA PRO A 91 -14.45 3.23 12.78
C PRO A 91 -13.14 4.01 12.92
N THR A 92 -12.84 4.38 14.17
CA THR A 92 -11.51 4.81 14.57
C THR A 92 -10.93 3.76 15.51
N PHE A 93 -9.85 3.11 15.08
CA PHE A 93 -9.02 2.23 15.90
C PHE A 93 -7.93 3.06 16.58
N GLY A 94 -7.78 2.90 17.89
CA GLY A 94 -6.67 3.49 18.63
C GLY A 94 -6.78 3.27 20.13
N SER A 95 -5.82 3.80 20.89
CA SER A 95 -5.59 3.48 22.30
C SER A 95 -5.06 2.05 22.49
N ASP A 96 -3.89 1.75 21.93
CA ASP A 96 -3.25 0.43 22.05
C ASP A 96 -4.09 -0.72 21.44
N VAL A 97 -4.74 -0.46 20.30
CA VAL A 97 -5.49 -1.50 19.57
C VAL A 97 -4.52 -2.41 18.81
N VAL A 98 -4.77 -3.71 18.86
CA VAL A 98 -4.05 -4.72 18.07
C VAL A 98 -5.01 -5.36 17.08
N ILE A 99 -4.64 -5.41 15.81
CA ILE A 99 -5.41 -6.08 14.75
C ILE A 99 -4.54 -7.18 14.15
N ASN A 100 -5.03 -8.41 14.18
CA ASN A 100 -4.34 -9.59 13.66
C ASN A 100 -5.08 -10.16 12.44
N GLY A 101 -4.36 -10.44 11.37
CA GLY A 101 -4.85 -11.17 10.22
C GLY A 101 -5.37 -10.26 9.12
N MET A 102 -6.50 -10.62 8.53
CA MET A 102 -7.13 -9.84 7.46
C MET A 102 -7.96 -8.69 8.03
N THR A 103 -7.80 -7.49 7.50
CA THR A 103 -8.73 -6.36 7.70
C THR A 103 -9.38 -6.02 6.37
N TYR A 104 -10.61 -6.47 6.13
CA TYR A 104 -11.37 -6.13 4.94
C TYR A 104 -12.31 -4.95 5.20
N VAL A 105 -12.34 -3.95 4.31
CA VAL A 105 -13.14 -2.73 4.46
C VAL A 105 -14.15 -2.64 3.32
N GLU A 106 -15.44 -2.74 3.62
CA GLU A 106 -16.52 -2.53 2.65
C GLU A 106 -16.73 -1.04 2.38
N ALA A 107 -16.99 -0.69 1.11
CA ALA A 107 -17.23 0.68 0.70
C ALA A 107 -18.72 1.06 0.83
N PRO A 108 -19.04 2.35 1.05
CA PRO A 108 -18.13 3.43 1.40
C PRO A 108 -17.70 3.35 2.88
N ASN A 109 -16.48 3.79 3.19
CA ASN A 109 -15.98 3.84 4.57
C ASN A 109 -14.84 4.84 4.74
N ILE A 110 -14.80 5.50 5.90
CA ILE A 110 -13.68 6.32 6.36
C ILE A 110 -13.11 5.65 7.62
N VAL A 111 -12.05 4.87 7.46
CA VAL A 111 -11.40 4.13 8.55
C VAL A 111 -10.16 4.88 9.01
N SER A 112 -10.02 5.06 10.33
CA SER A 112 -8.84 5.69 10.93
C SER A 112 -8.12 4.71 11.87
N PHE A 113 -6.85 4.44 11.60
CA PHE A 113 -5.92 3.76 12.50
C PHE A 113 -5.04 4.82 13.17
N ALA A 114 -5.19 5.01 14.47
CA ALA A 114 -4.58 6.10 15.23
C ALA A 114 -4.13 5.63 16.63
N GLY A 115 -3.52 6.53 17.41
CA GLY A 115 -3.36 6.36 18.86
C GLY A 115 -2.67 5.07 19.31
N LYS A 116 -1.53 4.72 18.70
CA LYS A 116 -0.80 3.45 18.91
C LYS A 116 -1.66 2.25 18.51
N THR A 117 -1.77 2.05 17.20
CA THR A 117 -2.41 0.85 16.63
C THR A 117 -1.34 -0.07 16.06
N THR A 118 -1.42 -1.36 16.40
CA THR A 118 -0.56 -2.40 15.82
C THR A 118 -1.38 -3.26 14.87
N ILE A 119 -0.90 -3.43 13.64
CA ILE A 119 -1.50 -4.28 12.62
C ILE A 119 -0.51 -5.39 12.31
N ASN A 120 -0.86 -6.64 12.64
CA ASN A 120 -0.15 -7.84 12.25
C ASN A 120 -0.92 -8.50 11.10
N GLY A 121 -0.62 -8.16 9.86
CA GLY A 121 -1.30 -8.74 8.70
C GLY A 121 -1.46 -7.74 7.56
N MET A 122 -2.65 -7.74 6.95
CA MET A 122 -2.92 -6.94 5.75
C MET A 122 -4.29 -6.26 5.80
N VAL A 123 -4.39 -5.13 5.10
CA VAL A 123 -5.61 -4.33 4.95
C VAL A 123 -6.03 -4.35 3.49
N VAL A 124 -7.26 -4.78 3.24
CA VAL A 124 -7.85 -4.89 1.91
C VAL A 124 -9.16 -4.12 1.89
N THR A 125 -9.47 -3.42 0.81
CA THR A 125 -10.77 -2.78 0.64
C THR A 125 -11.60 -3.50 -0.41
N GLU A 126 -12.91 -3.31 -0.36
CA GLU A 126 -13.77 -3.53 -1.51
C GLU A 126 -13.37 -2.58 -2.64
N ASP A 127 -13.40 -3.08 -3.88
CA ASP A 127 -13.26 -2.24 -5.07
C ASP A 127 -14.53 -1.39 -5.24
N SER A 128 -14.37 -0.10 -5.46
CA SER A 128 -15.46 0.86 -5.31
C SER A 128 -15.36 2.03 -6.27
N ASP A 129 -16.46 2.27 -6.99
CA ASP A 129 -16.67 3.48 -7.80
C ASP A 129 -17.22 4.68 -7.00
N ASN A 130 -17.36 4.55 -5.67
CA ASN A 130 -17.80 5.65 -4.83
C ASN A 130 -16.80 6.82 -4.86
N PRO A 131 -17.24 8.07 -4.59
CA PRO A 131 -16.33 9.20 -4.53
C PRO A 131 -15.20 8.97 -3.53
N ILE A 132 -13.97 9.31 -3.91
CA ILE A 132 -12.76 9.04 -3.12
C ILE A 132 -12.84 9.63 -1.70
N GLU A 133 -13.53 10.76 -1.53
CA GLU A 133 -13.75 11.41 -0.24
C GLU A 133 -14.63 10.59 0.72
N SER A 134 -15.38 9.62 0.22
CA SER A 134 -16.20 8.69 1.01
C SER A 134 -15.50 7.35 1.29
N CYS A 135 -14.33 7.12 0.69
CA CYS A 135 -13.56 5.88 0.76
C CYS A 135 -12.12 6.19 1.16
N GLN A 136 -11.85 6.22 2.47
CA GLN A 136 -10.56 6.65 3.01
C GLN A 136 -10.02 5.70 4.06
N LEU A 137 -8.71 5.43 4.00
CA LEU A 137 -7.93 4.82 5.07
C LEU A 137 -6.90 5.84 5.57
N SER A 138 -6.97 6.16 6.86
CA SER A 138 -6.02 7.05 7.53
C SER A 138 -5.16 6.26 8.50
N PHE A 139 -3.85 6.36 8.35
CA PHE A 139 -2.87 5.85 9.30
C PHE A 139 -2.19 7.05 9.95
N SER A 140 -2.44 7.25 11.24
CA SER A 140 -1.99 8.45 11.95
C SER A 140 -1.36 8.19 13.32
N ALA A 141 -0.57 9.15 13.79
CA ALA A 141 0.16 9.08 15.06
C ALA A 141 1.19 7.94 15.09
N GLN A 142 1.07 6.97 16.00
CA GLN A 142 1.91 5.78 16.06
C GLN A 142 1.16 4.59 15.46
N VAL A 143 1.61 4.09 14.31
CA VAL A 143 1.11 2.85 13.72
C VAL A 143 2.27 1.89 13.47
N GLU A 144 2.14 0.68 13.97
CA GLU A 144 3.11 -0.39 13.76
C GLU A 144 2.49 -1.42 12.82
N ALA A 145 3.13 -1.66 11.68
CA ALA A 145 2.63 -2.59 10.67
C ALA A 145 3.61 -3.74 10.45
N TYR A 146 3.12 -4.95 10.68
CA TYR A 146 3.86 -6.18 10.52
C TYR A 146 3.14 -7.05 9.49
N GLY A 147 3.90 -7.79 8.69
CA GLY A 147 3.31 -8.66 7.68
C GLY A 147 2.68 -9.90 8.29
N VAL A 148 1.94 -10.65 7.47
CA VAL A 148 1.26 -11.88 7.89
C VAL A 148 2.21 -12.93 8.48
N GLU A 149 3.52 -12.85 8.20
CA GLU A 149 4.54 -13.73 8.77
C GLU A 149 4.69 -13.62 10.30
N THR A 150 4.22 -12.52 10.92
CA THR A 150 4.27 -12.34 12.38
C THR A 150 3.06 -12.92 13.10
N LEU A 151 2.06 -13.41 12.37
CA LEU A 151 0.86 -13.98 12.94
C LEU A 151 1.16 -15.27 13.71
N PRO A 152 0.43 -15.54 14.81
CA PRO A 152 0.53 -16.80 15.53
C PRO A 152 0.27 -18.01 14.61
N ASP A 153 1.01 -19.09 14.85
CA ASP A 153 0.86 -20.38 14.15
C ASP A 153 -0.33 -21.16 14.73
N ILE A 154 -1.55 -20.68 14.45
CA ILE A 154 -2.82 -21.27 14.88
C ILE A 154 -3.81 -21.34 13.71
N PRO A 155 -4.77 -22.29 13.74
CA PRO A 155 -5.70 -22.53 12.63
C PRO A 155 -6.48 -21.30 12.13
N GLU A 156 -6.73 -20.33 13.00
CA GLU A 156 -7.42 -19.07 12.66
C GLU A 156 -6.67 -18.23 11.62
N PHE A 157 -5.33 -18.32 11.57
CA PHE A 157 -4.50 -17.51 10.68
C PHE A 157 -3.83 -18.32 9.57
N ASP A 158 -4.05 -19.64 9.49
CA ASP A 158 -3.37 -20.52 8.53
C ASP A 158 -3.53 -20.09 7.07
N GLN A 159 -4.71 -19.60 6.70
CA GLN A 159 -4.98 -19.10 5.35
C GLN A 159 -4.35 -17.72 5.14
N VAL A 160 -4.53 -16.78 6.08
CA VAL A 160 -3.97 -15.42 5.98
C VAL A 160 -2.44 -15.43 5.93
N ARG A 161 -1.78 -16.35 6.64
CA ARG A 161 -0.33 -16.51 6.62
C ARG A 161 0.24 -16.93 5.26
N GLN A 162 -0.59 -17.42 4.35
CA GLN A 162 -0.19 -17.74 2.97
C GLN A 162 -0.21 -16.49 2.07
N GLU A 163 -0.93 -15.44 2.47
CA GLU A 163 -1.11 -14.19 1.71
C GLU A 163 0.01 -13.18 2.01
N THR A 164 1.25 -13.57 1.72
CA THR A 164 2.44 -12.75 2.02
C THR A 164 2.67 -11.62 1.01
N GLY A 165 3.51 -10.65 1.38
CA GLY A 165 4.03 -9.65 0.43
C GLY A 165 3.14 -8.45 0.16
N THR A 166 1.93 -8.41 0.70
CA THR A 166 1.01 -7.27 0.60
C THR A 166 0.67 -6.76 1.99
N PHE A 167 0.76 -5.45 2.19
CA PHE A 167 0.28 -4.79 3.40
C PHE A 167 -1.06 -4.11 3.17
N ILE A 168 -1.17 -3.29 2.11
CA ILE A 168 -2.40 -2.59 1.77
C ILE A 168 -2.75 -2.85 0.31
N LEU A 169 -4.00 -3.24 0.08
CA LEU A 169 -4.60 -3.35 -1.25
C LEU A 169 -5.96 -2.65 -1.23
N ALA A 170 -5.98 -1.41 -1.68
CA ALA A 170 -7.10 -0.49 -1.48
C ALA A 170 -7.59 0.18 -2.79
N PRO A 171 -8.03 -0.61 -3.79
CA PRO A 171 -8.64 -0.05 -5.00
C PRO A 171 -9.90 0.73 -4.65
N GLY A 172 -10.12 1.87 -5.30
CA GLY A 172 -11.25 2.77 -5.01
C GLY A 172 -11.13 3.60 -3.73
N PHE A 173 -10.01 3.51 -2.99
CA PHE A 173 -9.79 4.22 -1.71
C PHE A 173 -8.60 5.17 -1.75
N ALA A 174 -8.72 6.29 -1.01
CA ALA A 174 -7.59 7.13 -0.66
C ALA A 174 -6.91 6.63 0.62
N VAL A 175 -5.59 6.50 0.57
CA VAL A 175 -4.77 6.08 1.71
C VAL A 175 -3.84 7.21 2.11
N THR A 176 -3.94 7.62 3.37
CA THR A 176 -3.12 8.70 3.95
C THR A 176 -2.27 8.18 5.11
N PHE A 177 -0.97 8.44 5.05
CA PHE A 177 -0.03 8.22 6.15
C PHE A 177 0.38 9.57 6.76
N SER A 178 0.17 9.73 8.07
CA SER A 178 0.46 10.96 8.78
C SER A 178 1.08 10.71 10.17
N GLY A 179 2.36 11.01 10.34
CA GLY A 179 3.07 10.75 11.60
C GLY A 179 3.90 9.47 11.58
N GLN A 180 4.32 9.01 12.76
CA GLN A 180 5.29 7.93 12.90
C GLN A 180 4.64 6.57 12.61
N PHE A 181 4.84 6.06 11.40
CA PHE A 181 4.64 4.65 11.14
C PHE A 181 5.99 3.93 11.20
N SER A 182 6.00 2.65 11.54
CA SER A 182 7.25 1.88 11.54
C SER A 182 7.01 0.50 10.96
N ALA A 183 7.90 0.14 10.01
CA ALA A 183 7.87 -1.04 9.14
C ALA A 183 6.56 -1.22 8.34
N ILE A 184 6.67 -1.39 7.03
CA ILE A 184 5.57 -1.87 6.18
C ILE A 184 6.10 -3.14 5.52
N SER A 185 5.71 -4.29 6.06
CA SER A 185 6.12 -5.59 5.53
C SER A 185 5.19 -5.97 4.36
N GLY A 186 5.36 -5.28 3.23
CA GLY A 186 4.66 -5.63 1.99
C GLY A 186 4.44 -4.46 1.04
N THR A 187 3.76 -4.77 -0.05
CA THR A 187 3.32 -3.82 -1.07
C THR A 187 2.13 -3.01 -0.57
N ILE A 188 2.11 -1.73 -0.95
CA ILE A 188 1.00 -0.80 -0.75
C ILE A 188 0.45 -0.46 -2.13
N ALA A 189 -0.82 -0.68 -2.37
CA ALA A 189 -1.51 -0.23 -3.57
C ALA A 189 -2.85 0.42 -3.21
N ALA A 190 -3.11 1.60 -3.75
CA ALA A 190 -4.35 2.33 -3.54
C ALA A 190 -4.61 3.30 -4.69
N ASP A 191 -5.85 3.75 -4.85
CA ASP A 191 -6.20 4.71 -5.91
C ASP A 191 -5.53 6.06 -5.70
N GLN A 192 -5.53 6.56 -4.47
CA GLN A 192 -4.83 7.77 -4.08
C GLN A 192 -3.90 7.50 -2.90
N LEU A 193 -2.67 8.00 -2.97
CA LEU A 193 -1.67 7.86 -1.92
C LEU A 193 -1.17 9.23 -1.45
N THR A 194 -1.28 9.48 -0.15
CA THR A 194 -0.75 10.69 0.48
C THR A 194 0.16 10.33 1.64
N PHE A 195 1.39 10.84 1.61
CA PHE A 195 2.31 10.80 2.74
C PHE A 195 2.51 12.23 3.24
N THR A 196 2.20 12.49 4.51
CA THR A 196 2.28 13.84 5.07
C THR A 196 2.82 13.89 6.51
N GLY A 197 3.24 15.07 6.97
CA GLY A 197 3.70 15.29 8.34
C GLY A 197 5.12 14.78 8.58
N GLN A 198 5.29 13.88 9.56
CA GLN A 198 6.56 13.20 9.87
C GLN A 198 6.41 11.72 9.57
N ALA A 199 6.47 11.38 8.28
CA ALA A 199 6.16 10.05 7.78
C ALA A 199 7.46 9.31 7.43
N GLU A 200 7.91 8.42 8.31
CA GLU A 200 9.09 7.59 8.08
C GLU A 200 8.67 6.12 7.97
N GLY A 201 9.25 5.35 7.04
CA GLY A 201 9.11 3.90 7.10
C GLY A 201 9.76 3.15 5.96
N ILE A 202 9.86 1.83 6.15
CA ILE A 202 10.45 0.91 5.18
C ILE A 202 9.34 0.05 4.58
N VAL A 203 9.11 0.16 3.27
CA VAL A 203 8.17 -0.65 2.49
C VAL A 203 8.93 -1.81 1.86
N LYS A 204 8.67 -3.05 2.30
CA LYS A 204 9.25 -4.27 1.73
C LYS A 204 8.45 -4.78 0.52
N GLY A 205 8.37 -3.96 -0.51
CA GLY A 205 7.50 -4.23 -1.66
C GLY A 205 7.51 -3.09 -2.67
N ALA A 206 6.34 -2.80 -3.23
CA ALA A 206 6.11 -1.63 -4.06
C ALA A 206 5.14 -0.65 -3.39
N VAL A 207 5.16 0.60 -3.84
CA VAL A 207 4.11 1.60 -3.56
C VAL A 207 3.49 1.93 -4.91
N ILE A 208 2.20 1.63 -5.09
CA ILE A 208 1.51 1.65 -6.38
C ILE A 208 0.27 2.54 -6.27
N GLY A 209 0.18 3.56 -7.12
CA GLY A 209 -1.08 4.27 -7.37
C GLY A 209 -1.88 3.49 -8.41
N LEU A 210 -3.08 3.02 -8.05
CA LEU A 210 -3.94 2.20 -8.92
C LEU A 210 -4.84 3.07 -9.81
N GLY A 211 -5.29 4.21 -9.29
CA GLY A 211 -6.22 5.13 -9.95
C GLY A 211 -5.53 6.36 -10.53
N ASP A 212 -6.28 7.14 -11.31
CA ASP A 212 -5.83 8.41 -11.88
C ASP A 212 -5.98 9.57 -10.87
N TYR A 213 -5.47 9.36 -9.66
CA TYR A 213 -5.43 10.37 -8.60
C TYR A 213 -3.99 10.77 -8.28
N PRO A 214 -3.76 12.01 -7.84
CA PRO A 214 -2.41 12.45 -7.54
C PRO A 214 -1.85 11.73 -6.30
N THR A 215 -0.70 11.10 -6.46
CA THR A 215 0.17 10.73 -5.34
C THR A 215 0.93 11.96 -4.83
N SER A 216 0.87 12.19 -3.52
CA SER A 216 1.47 13.35 -2.85
C SER A 216 2.41 12.94 -1.73
N LEU A 217 3.60 13.55 -1.71
CA LEU A 217 4.55 13.46 -0.60
C LEU A 217 4.81 14.87 -0.08
N ASP A 218 4.39 15.16 1.15
CA ASP A 218 4.47 16.48 1.77
C ASP A 218 5.01 16.43 3.21
N GLY A 219 5.69 17.47 3.67
CA GLY A 219 6.30 17.50 5.01
C GLY A 219 7.68 16.85 5.06
N ILE A 220 8.01 16.18 6.17
CA ILE A 220 9.28 15.45 6.39
C ILE A 220 8.97 13.98 6.20
N VAL A 221 9.11 13.52 4.96
CA VAL A 221 8.76 12.16 4.55
C VAL A 221 10.01 11.41 4.11
N GLU A 222 10.25 10.26 4.73
CA GLU A 222 11.28 9.32 4.33
C GLU A 222 10.66 7.93 4.11
N ILE A 223 10.37 7.60 2.85
CA ILE A 223 9.93 6.25 2.46
C ILE A 223 11.11 5.52 1.85
N ARG A 224 11.51 4.42 2.48
CA ARG A 224 12.52 3.52 1.93
C ARG A 224 11.82 2.30 1.34
N VAL A 225 11.92 2.13 0.02
CA VAL A 225 11.41 0.93 -0.64
C VAL A 225 12.53 -0.12 -0.71
N ASP A 226 12.41 -1.18 0.06
CA ASP A 226 13.34 -2.30 0.06
C ASP A 226 12.88 -3.38 -0.93
N ARG A 227 13.45 -3.32 -2.14
CA ARG A 227 13.18 -4.31 -3.19
C ARG A 227 13.98 -5.60 -3.05
N LEU A 228 15.09 -5.60 -2.29
CA LEU A 228 15.95 -6.78 -2.16
C LEU A 228 15.29 -7.84 -1.27
N ASN A 229 14.50 -7.39 -0.29
CA ASN A 229 13.74 -8.24 0.61
C ASN A 229 12.23 -8.22 0.32
N ALA A 230 11.82 -7.75 -0.86
CA ALA A 230 10.43 -7.77 -1.28
C ALA A 230 10.02 -9.18 -1.74
N TYR A 231 8.77 -9.54 -1.45
CA TYR A 231 8.18 -10.75 -2.02
C TYR A 231 7.91 -10.52 -3.52
N PRO A 232 8.32 -11.46 -4.40
CA PRO A 232 8.15 -11.28 -5.84
C PRO A 232 6.69 -11.34 -6.29
N ASP A 233 5.87 -12.09 -5.55
CA ASP A 233 4.45 -12.33 -5.82
C ASP A 233 3.60 -11.86 -4.63
N PRO A 234 3.39 -10.54 -4.47
CA PRO A 234 2.55 -10.02 -3.42
C PRO A 234 1.10 -10.52 -3.56
N ALA A 235 0.49 -10.94 -2.45
CA ALA A 235 -0.89 -11.42 -2.40
C ALA A 235 -1.90 -10.41 -2.96
N GLY A 236 -2.94 -10.91 -3.63
CA GLY A 236 -4.00 -10.09 -4.23
C GLY A 236 -3.66 -9.43 -5.57
N PHE A 237 -2.45 -9.61 -6.10
CA PHE A 237 -2.12 -9.19 -7.47
C PHE A 237 -2.24 -10.37 -8.45
N VAL A 238 -2.92 -10.14 -9.56
CA VAL A 238 -3.03 -11.12 -10.64
C VAL A 238 -1.66 -11.29 -11.29
N LYS A 239 -1.10 -12.50 -11.19
CA LYS A 239 0.21 -12.81 -11.78
C LYS A 239 0.12 -12.71 -13.30
N THR A 240 0.90 -11.80 -13.87
CA THR A 240 1.09 -11.76 -15.32
C THR A 240 2.14 -12.80 -15.67
N ILE A 241 1.72 -13.91 -16.27
CA ILE A 241 2.64 -14.92 -16.78
C ILE A 241 3.21 -14.39 -18.09
N ALA A 242 4.47 -13.94 -18.07
CA ALA A 242 5.24 -13.72 -19.28
C ALA A 242 5.91 -15.05 -19.66
N LEU A 243 5.51 -15.63 -20.79
CA LEU A 243 6.22 -16.76 -21.37
C LEU A 243 7.48 -16.23 -22.05
N GLU A 244 8.63 -16.40 -21.41
CA GLU A 244 9.91 -16.16 -22.06
C GLU A 244 10.26 -17.38 -22.91
N VAL A 245 10.40 -17.15 -24.22
CA VAL A 245 10.77 -18.18 -25.18
C VAL A 245 12.25 -18.50 -24.96
N ASP A 246 12.57 -19.69 -24.45
CA ASP A 246 13.95 -20.18 -24.35
C ASP A 246 14.43 -20.63 -25.75
N PRO A 247 15.34 -19.91 -26.42
CA PRO A 247 15.82 -20.25 -27.76
C PRO A 247 16.57 -21.58 -27.81
N ALA A 248 17.05 -22.09 -26.67
CA ALA A 248 17.70 -23.39 -26.59
C ALA A 248 16.69 -24.56 -26.54
N SER A 249 15.42 -24.28 -26.24
CA SER A 249 14.38 -25.30 -26.08
C SER A 249 13.68 -25.71 -27.38
N TYR A 250 13.91 -24.99 -28.48
CA TYR A 250 13.35 -25.32 -29.80
C TYR A 250 14.37 -25.12 -30.93
N ARG A 251 14.10 -25.75 -32.07
CA ARG A 251 14.86 -25.55 -33.30
C ARG A 251 13.89 -25.23 -34.42
N GLU A 252 14.04 -24.07 -35.05
CA GLU A 252 13.28 -23.76 -36.25
C GLU A 252 13.67 -24.70 -37.39
N LEU A 253 12.69 -25.35 -38.01
CA LEU A 253 12.88 -26.11 -39.23
C LEU A 253 12.58 -25.19 -40.41
N VAL A 254 13.62 -24.83 -41.15
CA VAL A 254 13.46 -24.09 -42.41
C VAL A 254 12.88 -25.06 -43.44
N GLY A 255 11.62 -24.84 -43.86
CA GLY A 255 10.97 -25.61 -44.90
C GLY A 255 11.69 -25.44 -46.24
N GLY A 256 12.01 -26.57 -46.90
CA GLY A 256 12.71 -26.62 -48.19
C GLY A 256 11.82 -26.37 -49.40
#